data_AF-X1CPD4-F1
#
_entry.id   AF-X1CPD4-F1
#
_cell.length_a   1.000
_cell.length_b   1.000
_cell.length_c   1.000
_cell.angle_alpha   90.00
_cell.angle_beta   90.00
_cell.angle_gamma   90.00
#
_symmetry.space_group_name_H-M   'P 1'
#
loop_
_entity.id
_entity.type
_entity.pdbx_description
1 polymer ?
#
loop_
_entity_poly.entity_id
_entity_poly.type
_entity_poly.pdbx_seq_one_letter_code
_entity_poly.pdbx_strand_id
1 'polypeptide(L)'
;MSNGLPSGVPSDAETRWREIINEVKNHYQGSLVWEMPFEGSSIELPTFIDLFNEIQIDWSPPLSQNSSASDFELYTQSSIYLDQFILPLKQTTGLLVTIAAAYP
;
A
#
# COMPACT_ATOMS: atom_id res chain seq x y z
N MET A 1 -13.54 6.82 -14.62
CA MET A 1 -13.62 6.31 -16.01
C MET A 1 -12.21 6.31 -16.56
N SER A 2 -11.66 5.15 -16.94
CA SER A 2 -10.33 5.11 -17.57
C SER A 2 -10.41 5.69 -18.98
N ASN A 3 -9.37 6.41 -19.38
CA ASN A 3 -9.26 7.14 -20.64
C ASN A 3 -8.98 6.23 -21.87
N GLY A 4 -9.13 4.91 -21.73
CA GLY A 4 -8.99 3.93 -22.83
C GLY A 4 -7.60 3.83 -23.46
N LEU A 5 -6.60 4.55 -22.93
CA LEU A 5 -5.22 4.43 -23.37
C LEU A 5 -4.63 3.12 -22.81
N PRO A 6 -3.86 2.36 -23.61
CA PRO A 6 -3.10 1.23 -23.10
C PRO A 6 -2.21 1.71 -21.97
N SER A 7 -2.27 1.06 -20.80
CA SER A 7 -1.43 1.40 -19.64
C SER A 7 0.07 1.20 -19.88
N GLY A 8 0.46 0.72 -21.06
CA GLY A 8 1.83 0.31 -21.39
C GLY A 8 2.27 -0.97 -20.66
N VAL A 9 1.40 -1.52 -19.80
CA VAL A 9 1.65 -2.75 -19.07
C VAL A 9 1.48 -3.94 -20.02
N PRO A 10 2.49 -4.81 -20.17
CA PRO A 10 2.37 -6.03 -20.96
C PRO A 10 1.18 -6.89 -20.50
N SER A 11 0.52 -7.57 -21.43
CA SER A 11 -0.62 -8.45 -21.11
C SER A 11 -0.27 -9.61 -20.18
N ASP A 12 1.02 -9.95 -20.08
CA ASP A 12 1.60 -11.00 -19.26
C ASP A 12 2.32 -10.46 -18.00
N ALA A 13 2.14 -9.18 -17.65
CA ALA A 13 2.84 -8.56 -16.53
C ALA A 13 2.61 -9.29 -15.19
N GLU A 14 1.39 -9.76 -14.93
CA GLU A 14 1.10 -10.56 -13.72
C GLU A 14 1.94 -11.84 -13.70
N THR A 15 1.96 -12.61 -14.79
CA THR A 15 2.72 -13.86 -14.89
C THR A 15 4.21 -13.61 -14.63
N ARG A 16 4.77 -12.56 -15.24
CA ARG A 16 6.19 -12.20 -15.06
C ARG A 16 6.52 -11.83 -13.62
N TRP A 17 5.67 -11.05 -12.95
CA TRP A 17 5.88 -10.72 -11.54
C TRP A 17 5.86 -11.95 -10.65
N ARG A 18 4.89 -12.86 -10.86
CA ARG A 18 4.82 -14.11 -10.11
C ARG A 18 6.06 -14.98 -10.33
N GLU A 19 6.56 -15.08 -11.56
CA GLU A 19 7.81 -15.80 -11.87
C GLU A 19 9.02 -15.23 -11.12
N ILE A 20 9.22 -13.91 -11.18
CA ILE A 20 10.31 -13.22 -10.48
C ILE A 20 10.22 -13.45 -8.96
N ILE A 21 9.04 -13.26 -8.37
CA ILE A 21 8.86 -13.42 -6.92
C ILE A 21 9.11 -14.88 -6.50
N ASN A 22 8.67 -15.86 -7.30
CA ASN A 22 8.94 -17.26 -7.02
C ASN A 22 10.43 -17.62 -7.12
N GLU A 23 11.15 -17.05 -8.09
CA GLU A 23 12.60 -17.18 -8.17
C GLU A 23 13.27 -16.63 -6.91
N VAL A 24 12.89 -15.43 -6.46
CA VAL A 24 13.40 -14.85 -5.20
C VAL A 24 13.15 -15.79 -4.03
N LYS A 25 11.93 -16.35 -3.89
CA LYS A 25 11.59 -17.28 -2.80
C LYS A 25 12.34 -18.62 -2.86
N ASN A 26 12.81 -19.03 -4.04
CA ASN A 26 13.68 -20.21 -4.16
C ASN A 26 15.08 -19.96 -3.60
N HIS A 27 15.54 -18.71 -3.61
CA HIS A 27 16.87 -18.32 -3.14
C HIS A 27 16.88 -17.70 -1.74
N TYR A 28 15.79 -17.06 -1.34
CA TYR A 28 15.63 -16.36 -0.07
C TYR A 28 14.47 -16.94 0.74
N GLN A 29 14.78 -17.43 1.94
CA GLN A 29 13.82 -18.08 2.84
C GLN A 29 13.24 -17.15 3.91
N GLY A 30 13.56 -15.84 3.85
CA GLY A 30 12.98 -14.86 4.77
C GLY A 30 11.64 -14.32 4.28
N SER A 31 11.04 -13.44 5.08
CA SER A 31 9.78 -12.79 4.75
C SER A 31 9.96 -11.76 3.64
N LEU A 32 9.02 -11.74 2.70
CA LEU A 32 8.92 -10.67 1.70
C LEU A 32 7.87 -9.66 2.12
N VAL A 33 8.23 -8.38 2.05
CA VAL A 33 7.37 -7.24 2.37
C VAL A 33 7.05 -6.49 1.08
N TRP A 34 5.76 -6.19 0.86
CA TRP A 34 5.35 -5.29 -0.20
C TRP A 34 5.27 -3.87 0.34
N GLU A 35 6.21 -3.02 -0.08
CA GLU A 35 6.27 -1.61 0.32
C GLU A 35 5.52 -0.75 -0.69
N MET A 36 4.69 0.17 -0.21
CA MET A 36 3.99 1.12 -1.07
C MET A 36 3.69 2.45 -0.37
N PRO A 37 3.69 3.57 -1.12
CA PRO A 37 3.33 4.87 -0.58
C PRO A 37 1.82 5.00 -0.32
N PHE A 38 1.47 5.75 0.73
CA PHE A 38 0.10 6.19 0.98
C PHE A 38 0.04 7.70 1.19
N GLU A 39 -0.56 8.39 0.22
CA GLU A 39 -0.70 9.85 0.17
C GLU A 39 -2.15 10.32 0.43
N GLY A 40 -2.98 9.46 1.03
CA GLY A 40 -4.38 9.79 1.38
C GLY A 40 -5.41 9.46 0.29
N SER A 41 -5.01 8.68 -0.71
CA SER A 41 -5.86 8.18 -1.80
C SER A 41 -6.16 6.67 -1.68
N SER A 42 -6.83 6.10 -2.68
CA SER A 42 -7.07 4.65 -2.73
C SER A 42 -5.79 3.83 -2.71
N ILE A 43 -5.87 2.67 -2.06
CA ILE A 43 -4.82 1.64 -2.07
C ILE A 43 -5.23 0.59 -3.10
N GLU A 44 -4.40 0.42 -4.13
CA GLU A 44 -4.56 -0.62 -5.14
C GLU A 44 -3.45 -1.65 -4.96
N LEU A 45 -3.84 -2.89 -4.65
CA LEU A 45 -2.89 -3.98 -4.52
C LEU A 45 -2.74 -4.73 -5.83
N PRO A 46 -1.53 -5.22 -6.14
CA PRO A 46 -1.35 -6.14 -7.25
C PRO A 46 -2.09 -7.46 -6.97
N THR A 47 -2.53 -8.13 -8.03
CA THR A 47 -3.18 -9.44 -7.95
C THR A 47 -2.28 -10.53 -7.34
N PHE A 48 -0.95 -10.32 -7.34
CA PHE A 48 0.06 -11.20 -6.78
C PHE A 48 0.44 -10.90 -5.32
N ILE A 49 -0.32 -10.05 -4.61
CA ILE A 49 -0.05 -9.72 -3.21
C ILE A 49 -0.04 -10.95 -2.29
N ASP A 50 -0.71 -12.03 -2.70
CA ASP A 50 -0.72 -13.33 -2.03
C ASP A 50 0.67 -13.98 -1.88
N LEU A 51 1.67 -13.51 -2.65
CA LEU A 51 3.03 -14.03 -2.57
C LEU A 51 3.88 -13.39 -1.46
N PHE A 52 3.39 -12.29 -0.86
CA PHE A 52 4.06 -11.53 0.20
C PHE A 52 3.53 -11.90 1.59
N ASN A 53 4.33 -11.61 2.62
CA ASN A 53 4.00 -11.93 4.01
C ASN A 53 3.42 -10.73 4.76
N GLU A 54 3.75 -9.52 4.32
CA GLU A 54 3.44 -8.27 4.99
C GLU A 54 3.34 -7.15 3.97
N ILE A 55 2.54 -6.14 4.30
CA ILE A 55 2.48 -4.87 3.58
C ILE A 55 3.10 -3.79 4.47
N GLN A 56 4.08 -3.07 3.94
CA GLN A 56 4.57 -1.84 4.55
C GLN A 56 3.97 -0.64 3.82
N ILE A 57 3.40 0.27 4.59
CA ILE A 57 2.82 1.51 4.09
C ILE A 57 3.74 2.67 4.46
N ASP A 58 4.28 3.35 3.45
CA ASP A 58 5.02 4.60 3.64
C ASP A 58 4.00 5.72 3.79
N TRP A 59 3.74 6.08 5.04
CA TRP A 59 2.67 6.99 5.41
C TRP A 59 3.12 8.44 5.27
N SER A 60 2.52 9.13 4.29
CA SER A 60 2.73 10.57 4.05
C SER A 60 1.45 11.32 3.59
N PRO A 61 0.24 10.97 4.06
CA PRO A 61 -0.97 11.65 3.62
C PRO A 61 -1.06 13.07 4.19
N PRO A 62 -1.65 14.04 3.47
CA PRO A 62 -1.94 15.35 4.01
C PRO A 62 -3.01 15.22 5.11
N LEU A 63 -2.66 15.61 6.33
CA LEU A 63 -3.56 15.59 7.49
C LEU A 63 -4.39 16.87 7.66
N SER A 64 -4.01 17.95 6.97
CA SER A 64 -4.76 19.20 6.91
C SER A 64 -4.36 20.03 5.70
N GLN A 65 -5.25 20.93 5.29
CA GLN A 65 -4.97 22.00 4.31
C GLN A 65 -4.62 23.33 5.01
N ASN A 66 -4.77 23.40 6.33
CA ASN A 66 -4.48 24.58 7.14
C ASN A 66 -3.14 24.41 7.88
N SER A 67 -2.23 25.35 7.71
CA SER A 67 -0.94 25.37 8.42
C SER A 67 -1.07 25.59 9.93
N SER A 68 -2.26 25.96 10.41
CA SER A 68 -2.59 26.21 11.82
C SER A 68 -3.57 25.18 12.37
N ALA A 69 -3.62 23.99 11.78
CA ALA A 69 -4.49 22.91 12.24
C ALA A 69 -4.17 22.52 13.68
N SER A 70 -5.22 22.29 14.46
CA SER A 70 -5.10 21.78 15.82
C SER A 70 -4.69 20.31 15.82
N ASP A 71 -4.06 19.86 16.91
CA ASP A 71 -3.73 18.46 17.13
C ASP A 71 -4.97 17.55 17.02
N PHE A 72 -6.14 18.05 17.45
CA PHE A 72 -7.40 17.32 17.35
C PHE A 72 -7.83 17.10 15.89
N GLU A 73 -7.64 18.08 15.02
CA GLU A 73 -7.93 17.94 13.59
C GLU A 73 -6.98 16.95 12.93
N LEU A 74 -5.68 17.03 13.23
CA LEU A 74 -4.67 16.10 12.72
C LEU A 74 -4.95 14.65 13.18
N TYR A 75 -5.30 14.47 14.47
CA TYR A 75 -5.71 13.19 15.02
C TYR A 75 -6.96 12.64 14.33
N THR A 76 -7.97 13.49 14.14
CA THR A 76 -9.23 13.09 13.50
C THR A 76 -8.99 12.64 12.07
N GLN A 77 -8.21 13.40 11.29
CA GLN A 77 -7.93 13.06 9.90
C GLN A 77 -7.07 11.79 9.77
N SER A 78 -6.06 11.62 10.63
CA SER A 78 -5.27 10.38 10.64
C SER A 78 -6.12 9.16 10.99
N SER A 79 -7.03 9.28 11.97
CA SER A 79 -7.97 8.22 12.34
C SER A 79 -8.88 7.84 11.17
N ILE A 80 -9.39 8.83 10.44
CA ILE A 80 -10.19 8.60 9.22
C ILE A 80 -9.40 7.79 8.19
N TYR A 81 -8.12 8.13 7.94
CA TYR A 81 -7.31 7.38 7.00
C TYR A 81 -7.05 5.93 7.44
N LEU A 82 -6.78 5.71 8.73
CA LEU A 82 -6.60 4.37 9.29
C LEU A 82 -7.87 3.52 9.13
N ASP A 83 -9.03 4.09 9.46
CA ASP A 83 -10.31 3.37 9.43
C ASP A 83 -10.81 3.10 8.01
N GLN A 84 -10.60 4.02 7.07
CA GLN A 84 -11.15 3.92 5.72
C GLN A 84 -10.24 3.17 4.74
N PHE A 85 -8.92 3.17 4.96
CA PHE A 85 -7.98 2.58 4.01
C PHE A 85 -7.16 1.45 4.62
N ILE A 86 -6.53 1.68 5.78
CA ILE A 86 -5.57 0.72 6.33
C ILE A 86 -6.26 -0.47 7.01
N LEU A 87 -7.34 -0.22 7.75
CA LEU A 87 -8.10 -1.29 8.39
C LEU A 87 -8.75 -2.23 7.36
N PRO A 88 -9.44 -1.74 6.31
CA PRO A 88 -9.95 -2.60 5.25
C PRO A 88 -8.84 -3.39 4.57
N LEU A 89 -7.70 -2.77 4.27
CA LEU A 89 -6.54 -3.45 3.67
C LEU A 89 -6.11 -4.68 4.47
N LYS A 90 -5.98 -4.54 5.79
CA LYS A 90 -5.68 -5.65 6.71
C LYS A 90 -6.79 -6.71 6.70
N GLN A 91 -8.05 -6.30 6.73
CA GLN A 91 -9.19 -7.21 6.77
C GLN A 91 -9.35 -8.03 5.47
N THR A 92 -9.10 -7.42 4.32
CA THR A 92 -9.30 -8.06 3.01
C THR A 92 -8.13 -8.96 2.62
N THR A 93 -6.92 -8.61 3.03
CA THR A 93 -5.71 -9.40 2.71
C THR A 93 -5.39 -10.44 3.77
N GLY A 94 -5.74 -10.20 5.02
CA GLY A 94 -5.29 -10.98 6.16
C GLY A 94 -3.79 -10.83 6.48
N LEU A 95 -3.06 -9.99 5.73
CA LEU A 95 -1.65 -9.74 5.94
C LEU A 95 -1.43 -8.77 7.11
N LEU A 96 -0.26 -8.87 7.74
CA LEU A 96 0.20 -7.82 8.63
C LEU A 96 0.40 -6.53 7.81
N VAL A 97 -0.01 -5.39 8.37
CA VAL A 97 0.22 -4.08 7.79
C VAL A 97 1.03 -3.26 8.77
N THR A 98 2.24 -2.87 8.36
CA THR A 98 3.14 -2.01 9.12
C THR A 98 3.12 -0.60 8.54
N ILE A 99 3.05 0.39 9.42
CA ILE A 99 3.05 1.81 9.02
C ILE A 99 4.44 2.37 9.26
N ALA A 100 5.14 2.70 8.18
CA ALA A 100 6.37 3.46 8.21
C ALA A 100 6.01 4.95 8.08
N ALA A 101 5.85 5.63 9.22
CA ALA A 101 5.58 7.06 9.22
C ALA A 101 6.81 7.83 8.75
N ALA A 102 6.75 8.34 7.51
CA ALA A 102 7.76 9.24 6.97
C ALA A 102 7.50 10.65 7.54
N TYR A 103 7.99 10.88 8.75
CA TYR A 103 7.96 12.20 9.39
C TYR A 103 9.34 12.88 9.19
N PRO A 104 9.44 14.08 8.61
CA PRO A 104 10.61 14.94 8.78
C PRO A 104 10.63 15.60 10.17
#